data_AF-A0A430JDQ8-F1
#
_entry.id   AF-A0A430JDQ8-F1
#
_cell.length_a   1.000
_cell.length_b   1.000
_cell.length_c   1.000
_cell.angle_alpha   90.00
_cell.angle_beta   90.00
_cell.angle_gamma   90.00
#
_symmetry.space_group_name_H-M   'P 1'
#
loop_
_entity.id
_entity.type
_entity.pdbx_description
1 polymer ?
#
loop_
_entity_poly.entity_id
_entity_poly.type
_entity_poly.pdbx_seq_one_letter_code
_entity_poly.pdbx_strand_id
1 'polypeptide(L)'
;MESEIEPMKRIPKTSRDFQAAERREQILQGAKELFAQHGYHGTSIRAMHKHIGITDGLLYHYFPGGKQEILETIVKEAQASRFQQMDELIKGIHPGQPLEDALYQFISGMVTKMLSDRDFLKIMLRDSEQIVSGDKHFMS
;
A
#
# COMPACT_ATOMS: atom_id res chain seq x y z
N MET A 1 24.81 -13.27 11.74
CA MET A 1 23.80 -12.79 10.76
C MET A 1 22.77 -12.04 11.59
N GLU A 2 23.00 -10.74 11.75
CA GLU A 2 22.10 -9.86 12.50
C GLU A 2 20.78 -9.73 11.74
N SER A 3 19.69 -10.11 12.40
CA SER A 3 18.35 -9.83 11.93
C SER A 3 18.10 -8.33 12.13
N GLU A 4 18.16 -7.55 11.05
CA GLU A 4 17.62 -6.20 11.02
C GLU A 4 16.12 -6.29 11.27
N ILE A 5 15.72 -5.99 12.50
CA ILE A 5 14.32 -5.84 12.89
C ILE A 5 13.80 -4.62 12.12
N GLU A 6 12.95 -4.84 11.11
CA GLU A 6 12.20 -3.75 10.48
C GLU A 6 11.54 -2.91 11.58
N PRO A 7 11.66 -1.57 11.56
CA PRO A 7 11.17 -0.74 12.65
C PRO A 7 9.65 -0.90 12.78
N MET A 8 9.22 -1.56 13.86
CA MET A 8 7.82 -1.62 14.27
C MET A 8 7.21 -0.21 14.21
N LYS A 9 6.07 -0.10 13.51
CA LYS A 9 5.24 1.10 13.40
C LYS A 9 5.13 1.73 14.80
N ARG A 10 5.72 2.93 15.00
CA ARG A 10 5.76 3.60 16.31
C ARG A 10 4.33 3.75 16.83
N ILE A 11 4.02 3.09 17.95
CA ILE A 11 2.73 3.26 18.63
C ILE A 11 2.70 4.70 19.17
N PRO A 12 1.72 5.54 18.77
CA PRO A 12 1.60 6.90 19.27
C PRO A 12 1.46 6.90 20.79
N LYS A 13 2.27 7.70 21.51
CA LYS A 13 2.27 7.73 22.99
C LYS A 13 1.57 8.95 23.58
N THR A 14 1.29 9.96 22.75
CA THR A 14 0.67 11.22 23.17
C THR A 14 -0.45 11.66 22.24
N SER A 15 -1.37 12.50 22.72
CA SER A 15 -2.46 13.07 21.90
C SER A 15 -1.96 13.79 20.64
N ARG A 16 -0.77 14.42 20.71
CA ARG A 16 -0.12 15.06 19.55
C ARG A 16 0.36 14.05 18.52
N ASP A 17 0.93 12.92 18.97
CA ASP A 17 1.36 11.84 18.08
C ASP A 17 0.17 11.19 17.35
N PHE A 18 -0.96 11.02 18.05
CA PHE A 18 -2.19 10.51 17.45
C PHE A 18 -2.71 11.44 16.35
N GLN A 19 -2.77 12.74 16.61
CA GLN A 19 -3.18 13.73 15.60
C GLN A 19 -2.25 13.75 14.39
N ALA A 20 -0.93 13.61 14.61
CA ALA A 20 0.03 13.53 13.51
C ALA A 20 -0.15 12.26 12.68
N ALA A 21 -0.40 11.11 13.32
CA ALA A 21 -0.66 9.85 12.63
C ALA A 21 -1.96 9.91 11.79
N GLU A 22 -3.04 10.42 12.39
CA GLU A 22 -4.33 10.62 11.71
C GLU A 22 -4.18 11.54 10.50
N ARG A 23 -3.42 12.65 10.64
CA ARG A 23 -3.17 13.56 9.53
C ARG A 23 -2.38 12.90 8.41
N ARG A 24 -1.35 12.12 8.74
CA ARG A 24 -0.56 11.37 7.75
C ARG A 24 -1.44 10.37 6.99
N GLU A 25 -2.33 9.68 7.70
CA GLU A 25 -3.28 8.71 7.12
C GLU A 25 -4.29 9.40 6.19
N GLN A 26 -4.82 10.56 6.57
CA GLN A 26 -5.71 11.36 5.70
C GLN A 26 -5.03 11.75 4.38
N ILE A 27 -3.75 12.14 4.42
CA ILE A 27 -2.98 12.48 3.22
C ILE A 27 -2.82 11.26 2.32
N LEU A 28 -2.46 10.10 2.90
CA LEU A 28 -2.30 8.85 2.14
C LEU A 28 -3.60 8.42 1.49
N GLN A 29 -4.70 8.43 2.23
CA GLN A 29 -5.99 7.96 1.75
C GLN A 29 -6.50 8.83 0.59
N GLY A 30 -6.45 10.17 0.75
CA GLY A 30 -6.87 11.07 -0.31
C GLY A 30 -5.96 11.03 -1.54
N ALA A 31 -4.66 10.80 -1.37
CA ALA A 31 -3.76 10.58 -2.50
C ALA A 31 -4.03 9.25 -3.22
N LYS A 32 -4.30 8.18 -2.48
CA LYS A 32 -4.67 6.86 -3.01
C LYS A 32 -5.91 6.95 -3.89
N GLU A 33 -6.93 7.68 -3.46
CA GLU A 33 -8.15 7.94 -4.24
C GLU A 33 -7.84 8.65 -5.56
N LEU A 34 -7.02 9.72 -5.52
CA LEU A 34 -6.65 10.46 -6.73
C LEU A 34 -5.81 9.61 -7.69
N PHE A 35 -4.85 8.84 -7.19
CA PHE A 35 -4.07 7.91 -8.01
C PHE A 35 -4.97 6.84 -8.64
N ALA A 36 -5.94 6.31 -7.90
CA ALA A 36 -6.90 5.34 -8.44
C ALA A 36 -7.81 5.95 -9.53
N GLN A 37 -8.17 7.23 -9.41
CA GLN A 37 -9.03 7.92 -10.38
C GLN A 37 -8.27 8.40 -11.62
N HIS A 38 -7.10 9.02 -11.44
CA HIS A 38 -6.39 9.76 -12.47
C HIS A 38 -5.02 9.15 -12.85
N GLY A 39 -4.61 8.08 -12.17
CA GLY A 39 -3.24 7.55 -12.26
C GLY A 39 -2.24 8.42 -11.51
N TYR A 40 -1.02 7.91 -11.31
CA TYR A 40 0.05 8.65 -10.67
C TYR A 40 0.43 9.91 -11.45
N HIS A 41 0.60 9.82 -12.78
CA HIS A 41 1.00 10.95 -13.62
C HIS A 41 -0.10 12.00 -13.77
N GLY A 42 -1.37 11.57 -13.85
CA GLY A 42 -2.52 12.48 -13.94
C GLY A 42 -2.80 13.24 -12.64
N THR A 43 -2.19 12.83 -11.53
CA THR A 43 -2.35 13.48 -10.23
C THR A 43 -1.22 14.47 -9.97
N SER A 44 -1.58 15.75 -9.74
CA SER A 44 -0.64 16.80 -9.34
C SER A 44 -0.71 17.06 -7.84
N ILE A 45 0.39 17.60 -7.27
CA ILE A 45 0.44 18.07 -5.88
C ILE A 45 -0.70 19.08 -5.61
N ARG A 46 -0.94 19.99 -6.56
CA ARG A 46 -2.05 20.95 -6.48
C ARG A 46 -3.43 20.28 -6.43
N ALA A 47 -3.64 19.20 -7.19
CA ALA A 47 -4.87 18.43 -7.12
C ALA A 47 -5.04 17.76 -5.76
N MET A 48 -3.96 17.22 -5.18
CA MET A 48 -3.98 16.66 -3.82
C MET A 48 -4.32 17.71 -2.77
N HIS A 49 -3.77 18.92 -2.86
CA HIS A 49 -4.12 20.03 -1.95
C HIS A 49 -5.60 20.36 -1.99
N LYS A 50 -6.16 20.45 -3.20
CA LYS A 50 -7.58 20.75 -3.39
C LYS A 50 -8.49 19.62 -2.88
N HIS A 51 -8.11 18.36 -3.10
CA HIS A 51 -8.92 17.18 -2.72
C HIS A 51 -8.87 16.91 -1.21
N ILE A 52 -7.68 16.99 -0.61
CA ILE A 52 -7.44 16.62 0.79
C ILE A 52 -7.65 17.82 1.73
N GLY A 53 -7.57 19.06 1.21
CA GLY A 53 -7.70 20.28 2.01
C GLY A 53 -6.42 20.61 2.80
N ILE A 54 -5.25 20.43 2.19
CA ILE A 54 -3.94 20.66 2.82
C ILE A 54 -3.10 21.68 2.04
N THR A 55 -2.09 22.26 2.70
CA THR A 55 -1.13 23.19 2.10
C THR A 55 0.13 22.47 1.62
N ASP A 56 0.92 23.11 0.73
CA ASP A 56 2.23 22.58 0.30
C ASP A 56 3.11 22.26 1.51
N GLY A 57 3.23 23.20 2.46
CA GLY A 57 4.06 23.02 3.65
C GLY A 57 3.63 21.82 4.50
N LEU A 58 2.33 21.54 4.59
CA LEU A 58 1.83 20.39 5.34
C LEU A 58 2.12 19.08 4.61
N LEU A 59 1.95 19.02 3.29
CA LEU A 59 2.27 17.83 2.50
C LEU A 59 3.75 17.47 2.64
N TYR A 60 4.65 18.44 2.41
CA TYR A 60 6.09 18.21 2.48
C TYR A 60 6.60 17.99 3.91
N HIS A 61 5.84 18.41 4.93
CA HIS A 61 6.16 18.06 6.32
C HIS A 61 5.97 16.56 6.60
N TYR A 62 4.90 15.95 6.08
CA TYR A 62 4.62 14.51 6.27
C TYR A 62 5.29 13.61 5.25
N PHE A 63 5.48 14.12 4.02
CA PHE A 63 6.09 13.42 2.90
C PHE A 63 7.10 14.33 2.20
N PRO A 64 8.33 14.47 2.73
CA PRO A 64 9.37 15.29 2.14
C PRO A 64 9.71 14.93 0.68
N GLY A 65 9.60 13.66 0.30
CA GLY A 65 9.72 13.17 -1.08
C GLY A 65 8.47 13.40 -1.93
N GLY A 66 7.44 14.03 -1.36
CA GLY A 66 6.23 14.45 -2.05
C GLY A 66 5.45 13.29 -2.66
N LYS A 67 4.94 13.50 -3.89
CA LYS A 67 4.07 12.53 -4.59
C LYS A 67 4.70 11.14 -4.72
N GLN A 68 6.02 11.07 -4.91
CA GLN A 68 6.74 9.82 -5.10
C GLN A 68 6.78 9.00 -3.79
N GLU A 69 7.16 9.61 -2.68
CA GLU A 69 7.18 8.96 -1.36
C GLU A 69 5.77 8.50 -0.93
N ILE A 70 4.75 9.28 -1.28
CA ILE A 70 3.34 8.90 -1.04
C ILE A 70 3.00 7.62 -1.81
N LEU A 71 3.36 7.52 -3.09
CA LEU A 71 3.14 6.31 -3.89
C LEU A 71 3.90 5.11 -3.30
N GLU A 72 5.17 5.28 -2.98
CA GLU A 72 6.02 4.24 -2.38
C GLU A 72 5.42 3.75 -1.06
N THR A 73 4.92 4.67 -0.22
CA THR A 73 4.24 4.34 1.03
C THR A 73 2.97 3.52 0.78
N ILE A 74 2.12 3.95 -0.14
CA ILE A 74 0.88 3.22 -0.51
C ILE A 74 1.23 1.80 -1.00
N VAL A 75 2.25 1.68 -1.85
CA VAL A 75 2.72 0.39 -2.36
C VAL A 75 3.27 -0.48 -1.24
N LYS A 76 4.12 0.06 -0.35
CA LYS A 76 4.70 -0.69 0.77
C LYS A 76 3.61 -1.20 1.72
N GLU A 77 2.64 -0.35 2.07
CA GLU A 77 1.52 -0.75 2.94
C GLU A 77 0.64 -1.82 2.30
N ALA A 78 0.36 -1.70 1.00
CA ALA A 78 -0.37 -2.71 0.24
C ALA A 78 0.40 -4.05 0.16
N GLN A 79 1.72 -4.01 -0.05
CA GLN A 79 2.57 -5.21 -0.06
C GLN A 79 2.59 -5.90 1.29
N ALA A 80 2.79 -5.16 2.39
CA ALA A 80 2.77 -5.74 3.74
C ALA A 80 1.43 -6.42 4.05
N SER A 81 0.32 -5.78 3.67
CA SER A 81 -1.01 -6.38 3.81
C SER A 81 -1.16 -7.65 2.96
N ARG A 82 -0.66 -7.65 1.72
CA ARG A 82 -0.68 -8.83 0.84
C ARG A 82 0.15 -9.98 1.37
N PHE A 83 1.35 -9.72 1.89
CA PHE A 83 2.18 -10.75 2.51
C PHE A 83 1.47 -11.41 3.69
N GLN A 84 0.84 -10.62 4.57
CA GLN A 84 0.07 -11.15 5.68
C GLN A 84 -1.13 -11.99 5.21
N GLN A 85 -1.86 -11.52 4.20
CA GLN A 85 -2.99 -12.27 3.62
C GLN A 85 -2.53 -13.57 2.96
N MET A 86 -1.37 -13.56 2.29
CA MET A 86 -0.80 -14.75 1.67
C MET A 86 -0.40 -15.80 2.72
N ASP A 87 0.22 -15.36 3.82
CA ASP A 87 0.57 -16.22 4.95
C ASP A 87 -0.70 -16.86 5.58
N GLU A 88 -1.78 -16.09 5.75
CA GLU A 88 -3.08 -16.61 6.20
C GLU A 88 -3.66 -17.65 5.22
N LEU A 89 -3.59 -17.40 3.91
CA LEU A 89 -4.07 -18.33 2.89
C LEU A 89 -3.29 -19.65 2.91
N ILE A 90 -1.96 -19.58 3.00
CA ILE A 90 -1.08 -20.75 3.05
C ILE A 90 -1.31 -21.55 4.33
N LYS A 91 -1.50 -20.90 5.48
CA LYS A 91 -1.84 -21.58 6.75
C LYS A 91 -3.18 -22.32 6.69
N GLY A 92 -4.09 -21.86 5.84
CA GLY A 92 -5.35 -22.55 5.56
C GLY A 92 -5.19 -23.83 4.72
N ILE A 93 -4.02 -24.07 4.13
CA ILE A 93 -3.72 -25.26 3.34
C ILE A 93 -3.16 -26.34 4.27
N HIS A 94 -3.97 -27.36 4.53
CA HIS A 94 -3.59 -28.54 5.30
C HIS A 94 -2.72 -29.53 4.53
N PRO A 95 -1.67 -30.10 5.16
CA PRO A 95 -0.94 -31.24 4.62
C PRO A 95 -1.85 -32.45 4.40
N GLY A 96 -1.70 -33.14 3.27
CA GLY A 96 -2.44 -34.37 2.95
C GLY A 96 -3.81 -34.15 2.29
N GLN A 97 -4.25 -32.91 2.07
CA GLN A 97 -5.42 -32.64 1.23
C GLN A 97 -5.09 -32.82 -0.27
N PRO A 98 -6.09 -33.10 -1.12
CA PRO A 98 -5.90 -33.14 -2.57
C PRO A 98 -5.35 -31.81 -3.11
N LEU A 99 -4.43 -31.88 -4.08
CA LEU A 99 -3.83 -30.70 -4.70
C LEU A 99 -4.89 -29.78 -5.33
N GLU A 100 -5.92 -30.36 -5.93
CA GLU A 100 -7.01 -29.63 -6.58
C GLU A 100 -7.77 -28.75 -5.58
N ASP A 101 -8.06 -29.27 -4.39
CA ASP A 101 -8.74 -28.54 -3.32
C ASP A 101 -7.84 -27.42 -2.78
N ALA A 102 -6.56 -27.71 -2.57
CA ALA A 102 -5.57 -26.71 -2.13
C ALA A 102 -5.43 -25.57 -3.16
N LEU A 103 -5.36 -25.90 -4.46
CA LEU A 103 -5.30 -24.92 -5.53
C LEU A 103 -6.58 -24.10 -5.62
N TYR A 104 -7.74 -24.73 -5.51
CA TYR A 104 -9.02 -24.03 -5.54
C TYR A 104 -9.16 -23.06 -4.35
N GLN A 105 -8.81 -23.50 -3.14
CA GLN A 105 -8.82 -22.67 -1.94
C GLN A 105 -7.84 -21.50 -2.07
N PHE A 106 -6.62 -21.77 -2.56
CA PHE A 106 -5.61 -20.75 -2.76
C PHE A 106 -6.04 -19.71 -3.79
N ILE A 107 -6.47 -20.14 -4.99
CA ILE A 107 -6.87 -19.24 -6.08
C ILE A 107 -8.12 -18.46 -5.67
N SER A 108 -9.14 -19.11 -5.11
CA SER A 108 -10.37 -18.43 -4.69
C SER A 108 -10.11 -17.42 -3.56
N GLY A 109 -9.26 -17.79 -2.61
CA GLY A 109 -8.82 -16.90 -1.54
C GLY A 109 -8.03 -15.72 -2.08
N MET A 110 -7.07 -15.97 -2.99
CA MET A 110 -6.27 -14.94 -3.64
C MET A 110 -7.15 -13.96 -4.42
N VAL A 111 -8.09 -14.43 -5.25
CA VAL A 111 -9.01 -13.57 -6.02
C VAL A 111 -9.89 -12.73 -5.10
N THR A 112 -10.48 -13.34 -4.08
CA THR A 112 -11.33 -12.64 -3.09
C THR A 112 -10.56 -11.51 -2.40
N LYS A 113 -9.33 -11.79 -1.99
CA LYS A 113 -8.45 -10.83 -1.34
C LYS A 113 -7.97 -9.74 -2.30
N MET A 114 -7.63 -10.09 -3.54
CA MET A 114 -7.23 -9.13 -4.57
C MET A 114 -8.33 -8.09 -4.82
N LEU A 115 -9.59 -8.52 -4.89
CA LEU A 115 -10.75 -7.65 -5.12
C LEU A 115 -11.11 -6.75 -3.93
N SER A 116 -10.51 -6.97 -2.76
CA SER A 116 -10.80 -6.19 -1.55
C SER A 116 -10.16 -4.79 -1.56
N ASP A 117 -9.06 -4.59 -2.31
CA ASP A 117 -8.41 -3.29 -2.51
C ASP A 117 -8.46 -2.86 -3.99
N ARG A 118 -9.64 -2.42 -4.42
CA ARG A 118 -9.91 -2.01 -5.81
C ARG A 118 -9.05 -0.86 -6.27
N ASP A 119 -8.75 0.08 -5.38
CA ASP A 119 -7.99 1.28 -5.72
C ASP A 119 -6.52 0.94 -5.93
N PHE A 120 -5.95 0.07 -5.10
CA PHE A 120 -4.61 -0.46 -5.35
C PHE A 120 -4.54 -1.25 -6.67
N LEU A 121 -5.54 -2.09 -6.96
CA LEU A 121 -5.59 -2.80 -8.24
C LEU A 121 -5.61 -1.86 -9.44
N LYS A 122 -6.40 -0.78 -9.38
CA LYS A 122 -6.44 0.23 -10.44
C LYS A 122 -5.10 0.94 -10.63
N ILE A 123 -4.42 1.28 -9.54
CA ILE A 123 -3.09 1.90 -9.58
C ILE A 123 -2.10 0.94 -10.23
N MET A 124 -2.05 -0.32 -9.76
CA MET A 124 -1.15 -1.35 -10.30
C MET A 124 -1.40 -1.61 -11.79
N LEU A 125 -2.65 -1.73 -12.24
CA LEU A 125 -2.96 -2.02 -13.64
C LEU A 125 -2.64 -0.84 -14.58
N ARG A 126 -2.65 0.39 -14.07
CA ARG A 126 -2.35 1.60 -14.87
C ARG A 126 -0.87 1.92 -14.91
N ASP A 127 -0.17 1.70 -13.80
CA ASP A 127 1.22 2.13 -13.61
C ASP A 127 2.20 0.94 -13.47
N SER A 128 1.80 -0.28 -13.91
CA SER A 128 2.57 -1.53 -13.72
C SER A 128 3.98 -1.47 -14.27
N GLU A 129 4.19 -0.83 -15.42
CA GLU A 129 5.51 -0.74 -16.06
C GLU A 129 6.51 0.03 -15.18
N GLN A 130 6.05 1.04 -14.44
CA GLN A 130 6.92 1.88 -13.60
C GLN A 130 7.14 1.25 -12.22
N ILE A 131 6.12 0.61 -11.64
CA ILE A 131 6.27 -0.11 -10.37
C ILE A 131 7.23 -1.30 -10.55
N VAL A 132 7.15 -2.00 -11.68
CA VAL A 132 8.04 -3.13 -12.00
C VAL A 132 9.40 -2.66 -12.50
N SER A 133 9.50 -1.52 -13.18
CA SER A 133 10.79 -0.97 -13.68
C SER A 133 11.58 -0.16 -12.65
N GLY A 134 10.92 0.38 -11.61
CA GLY A 134 11.58 1.16 -10.56
C GLY A 134 12.38 0.31 -9.58
N ASP A 135 12.00 -0.95 -9.40
CA ASP A 135 12.68 -1.91 -8.55
C ASP A 135 13.40 -2.97 -9.41
N LYS A 136 14.72 -2.80 -9.60
CA LYS A 136 15.60 -3.93 -9.96
C LYS A 136 15.64 -5.03 -8.88
N HIS A 137 14.90 -4.86 -7.79
CA HIS A 137 14.76 -5.79 -6.67
C HIS A 137 13.35 -6.40 -6.52
N PHE A 138 12.42 -6.12 -7.45
CA PHE A 138 11.01 -6.54 -7.34
C PHE A 138 10.80 -8.08 -7.37
N MET A 139 11.82 -8.84 -7.79
CA MET A 139 11.74 -10.29 -8.04
C MET A 139 12.94 -11.10 -7.49
N SER A 140 13.76 -10.55 -6.59
CA SER A 140 14.90 -11.29 -5.98
C SER A 140 14.76 -11.42 -4.48
#